data_AF-A0A499ULR6-F1
#
_entry.id   AF-A0A499ULR6-F1
#
_cell.length_a   1.000
_cell.length_b   1.000
_cell.length_c   1.000
_cell.angle_alpha   90.00
_cell.angle_beta   90.00
_cell.angle_gamma   90.00
#
_symmetry.space_group_name_H-M   'P 1'
#
loop_
_entity.id
_entity.type
_entity.pdbx_description
1 polymer ?
#
loop_
_entity_poly.entity_id
_entity_poly.type
_entity_poly.pdbx_seq_one_letter_code
_entity_poly.pdbx_strand_id
1 'polypeptide(L)'
;MSRQQSSRRLLIALAVAAVALGTLTATTAAPAGPPHHAPPRLHPDAQAAHAKTQAVLNEIVAQGTPGVIARIQDARGVWDGRAGVGDLVAERFDALTDNTSVDASKRPRSTSEKFRIASVTKTFTATVLLGLEAEGRISLDDSVERWLPGVVRGKGYRPGNITVRRLLNHTSGIFDYNMDKGFRTLYAGDEFDRNRHTRWSPEELVDIALAHPPNFQPEQGSRPGRPGRWDYSDTNYILAGMIAEKATGGTYAQAVERLVIRPLGLRGMSVPDTSPRLPAPHARHYSTLFEDGPEAKVRDVTEFSPTVAFSAGQMISTVGDVNTFLS
;
A
#
# COMPACT_ATOMS: atom_id res chain seq x y z
N MET A 1 48.49 41.77 19.83
CA MET A 1 48.81 43.14 19.38
C MET A 1 48.03 43.36 18.08
N SER A 2 47.15 44.32 17.83
CA SER A 2 46.39 45.35 18.55
C SER A 2 45.20 45.66 17.59
N ARG A 3 43.93 45.70 18.04
CA ARG A 3 43.09 46.93 18.22
C ARG A 3 43.23 47.97 17.08
N GLN A 4 42.21 48.62 16.53
CA GLN A 4 40.83 48.97 16.96
C GLN A 4 40.12 49.57 15.71
N GLN A 5 38.87 49.20 15.41
CA GLN A 5 37.66 50.04 15.54
C GLN A 5 37.82 51.55 15.28
N SER A 6 36.97 52.10 14.40
CA SER A 6 35.94 53.04 14.86
C SER A 6 34.85 53.33 13.80
N SER A 7 33.65 53.46 14.33
CA SER A 7 32.35 53.67 13.72
C SER A 7 31.86 55.10 13.98
N ARG A 8 31.05 55.67 13.08
CA ARG A 8 30.09 56.77 13.33
C ARG A 8 28.84 56.44 12.48
N ARG A 9 27.66 56.06 13.02
CA ARG A 9 26.60 56.84 13.72
C ARG A 9 26.24 58.15 12.98
N LEU A 10 24.99 58.59 12.82
CA LEU A 10 23.61 58.10 12.92
C LEU A 10 22.70 59.32 12.56
N LEU A 11 21.48 59.09 12.09
CA LEU A 11 20.24 59.93 12.20
C LEU A 11 19.80 60.95 11.12
N ILE A 12 18.69 60.58 10.47
CA ILE A 12 17.34 61.23 10.38
C ILE A 12 17.20 62.65 9.81
N ALA A 13 16.41 62.78 8.72
CA ALA A 13 15.25 63.68 8.64
C ALA A 13 14.27 63.27 7.52
N LEU A 14 12.99 63.25 7.87
CA LEU A 14 11.80 62.98 7.04
C LEU A 14 11.59 64.05 5.94
N ALA A 15 11.00 63.63 4.81
CA ALA A 15 9.99 64.43 4.13
C ALA A 15 8.94 63.52 3.48
N VAL A 16 7.69 63.86 3.77
CA VAL A 16 6.44 63.19 3.42
C VAL A 16 6.06 63.47 1.96
N ALA A 17 5.65 62.44 1.22
CA ALA A 17 4.73 62.60 0.10
C ALA A 17 3.80 61.38 0.05
N ALA A 18 2.57 61.58 0.50
CA ALA A 18 1.47 60.66 0.33
C ALA A 18 1.00 60.70 -1.14
N VAL A 19 0.97 59.55 -1.82
CA VAL A 19 0.01 59.29 -2.90
C VAL A 19 -0.51 57.86 -2.71
N ALA A 20 -1.84 57.77 -2.70
CA ALA A 20 -2.61 56.60 -2.39
C ALA A 20 -2.69 55.58 -3.55
N LEU A 21 -2.63 54.31 -3.15
CA LEU A 21 -3.24 53.09 -3.69
C LEU A 21 -3.29 52.84 -5.21
N GLY A 22 -2.42 51.90 -5.63
CA GLY A 22 -2.72 50.90 -6.65
C GLY A 22 -2.00 49.60 -6.29
N THR A 23 -2.72 48.58 -5.82
CA THR A 23 -2.15 47.26 -5.51
C THR A 23 -1.84 46.50 -6.80
N LEU A 24 -0.57 46.44 -7.19
CA LEU A 24 -0.07 45.44 -8.15
C LEU A 24 0.20 44.14 -7.39
N THR A 25 -0.65 43.14 -7.58
CA THR A 25 -0.36 41.75 -7.18
C THR A 25 0.68 41.18 -8.15
N ALA A 26 1.94 41.13 -7.73
CA ALA A 26 2.97 40.36 -8.40
C ALA A 26 2.71 38.86 -8.16
N THR A 27 2.10 38.19 -9.13
CA THR A 27 2.04 36.73 -9.18
C THR A 27 3.42 36.20 -9.58
N THR A 28 4.14 35.63 -8.62
CA THR A 28 5.32 34.81 -8.90
C THR A 28 4.85 33.49 -9.53
N ALA A 29 4.96 33.40 -10.85
CA ALA A 29 4.75 32.16 -11.57
C ALA A 29 5.86 31.16 -11.19
N ALA A 30 5.49 30.05 -10.57
CA ALA A 30 6.36 28.90 -10.40
C ALA A 30 6.78 28.37 -11.79
N PRO A 31 8.02 27.85 -11.96
CA PRO A 31 8.44 27.30 -13.24
C PRO A 31 7.55 26.12 -13.59
N ALA A 32 6.98 26.15 -14.80
CA ALA A 32 6.22 25.04 -15.36
C ALA A 32 7.12 23.81 -15.43
N GLY A 33 6.72 22.73 -14.77
CA GLY A 33 7.31 21.41 -14.99
C GLY A 33 7.19 20.99 -16.46
N PRO A 34 8.00 20.03 -16.92
CA PRO A 34 7.95 19.57 -18.31
C PRO A 34 6.51 19.13 -18.66
N PRO A 35 6.06 19.37 -19.90
CA PRO A 35 4.72 19.01 -20.31
C PRO A 35 4.51 17.51 -20.14
N HIS A 36 3.50 17.14 -19.35
CA HIS A 36 3.04 15.77 -19.27
C HIS A 36 2.47 15.37 -20.64
N HIS A 37 3.14 14.44 -21.33
CA HIS A 37 2.51 13.71 -22.41
C HIS A 37 1.32 12.95 -21.83
N ALA A 38 0.10 13.33 -22.23
CA ALA A 38 -1.02 12.40 -22.16
C ALA A 38 -0.57 11.10 -22.84
N PRO A 39 -0.76 9.91 -22.23
CA PRO A 39 -0.41 8.67 -22.90
C PRO A 39 -1.12 8.66 -24.25
N PRO A 40 -0.40 8.40 -25.36
CA PRO A 40 -1.00 8.41 -26.69
C PRO A 40 -2.18 7.43 -26.70
N ARG A 41 -3.34 7.90 -27.20
CA ARG A 41 -4.48 7.01 -27.47
C ARG A 41 -4.00 5.92 -28.44
N LEU A 42 -4.23 4.66 -28.09
CA LEU A 42 -3.74 3.52 -28.85
C LEU A 42 -4.28 3.47 -30.28
N HIS A 43 -3.43 2.96 -31.17
CA HIS A 43 -3.79 2.46 -32.49
C HIS A 43 -4.84 1.32 -32.37
N PRO A 44 -5.79 1.19 -33.31
CA PRO A 44 -6.83 0.14 -33.33
C PRO A 44 -6.30 -1.30 -33.15
N ASP A 45 -5.07 -1.56 -33.60
CA ASP A 45 -4.43 -2.89 -33.56
C ASP A 45 -4.15 -3.40 -32.12
N ALA A 46 -3.94 -2.51 -31.16
CA ALA A 46 -3.69 -2.89 -29.78
C ALA A 46 -4.97 -3.40 -29.08
N GLN A 47 -6.15 -2.98 -29.52
CA GLN A 47 -7.42 -3.50 -28.99
C GLN A 47 -7.70 -4.92 -29.51
N ALA A 48 -7.38 -5.20 -30.78
CA ALA A 48 -7.44 -6.55 -31.34
C ALA A 48 -6.41 -7.49 -30.68
N ALA A 49 -5.22 -6.98 -30.36
CA ALA A 49 -4.14 -7.77 -29.75
C ALA A 49 -4.50 -8.36 -28.37
N HIS A 50 -5.39 -7.71 -27.62
CA HIS A 50 -5.79 -8.14 -26.27
C HIS A 50 -7.17 -8.79 -26.20
N ALA A 51 -7.76 -9.20 -27.33
CA ALA A 51 -9.07 -9.86 -27.36
C ALA A 51 -9.13 -11.13 -26.47
N LYS A 52 -8.06 -11.93 -26.45
CA LYS A 52 -7.96 -13.11 -25.57
C LYS A 52 -7.93 -12.72 -24.10
N THR A 53 -7.21 -11.64 -23.75
CA THR A 53 -7.18 -11.13 -22.38
C THR A 53 -8.56 -10.63 -21.95
N GLN A 54 -9.27 -9.91 -22.82
CA GLN A 54 -10.64 -9.47 -22.55
C GLN A 54 -11.59 -10.66 -22.34
N ALA A 55 -11.45 -11.73 -23.11
CA ALA A 55 -12.24 -12.94 -22.93
C ALA A 55 -12.02 -13.57 -21.54
N VAL A 56 -10.78 -13.60 -21.03
CA VAL A 56 -10.46 -14.05 -19.67
C VAL A 56 -11.11 -13.16 -18.61
N LEU A 57 -11.10 -11.83 -18.79
CA LEU A 57 -11.79 -10.92 -17.87
C LEU A 57 -13.30 -11.21 -17.80
N ASN A 58 -13.92 -11.49 -18.95
CA ASN A 58 -15.33 -11.85 -19.01
C ASN A 58 -15.60 -13.20 -18.33
N GLU A 59 -14.70 -14.18 -18.48
CA GLU A 59 -14.81 -15.49 -17.84
C GLU A 59 -14.71 -15.40 -16.32
N ILE A 60 -13.79 -14.60 -15.78
CA ILE A 60 -13.67 -14.33 -14.34
C ILE A 60 -14.99 -13.82 -13.75
N VAL A 61 -15.68 -12.93 -14.47
CA VAL A 61 -16.99 -12.42 -14.07
C VAL A 61 -18.07 -13.48 -14.18
N ALA A 62 -18.05 -14.29 -15.25
CA ALA A 62 -18.99 -15.39 -15.43
C ALA A 62 -18.87 -16.47 -14.33
N GLN A 63 -17.71 -16.58 -13.68
CA GLN A 63 -17.48 -17.46 -12.52
C GLN A 63 -17.92 -16.85 -11.17
N GLY A 64 -18.56 -15.67 -11.18
CA GLY A 64 -19.16 -15.06 -9.99
C GLY A 64 -18.38 -13.88 -9.40
N THR A 65 -17.27 -13.45 -9.99
CA THR A 65 -16.59 -12.22 -9.56
C THR A 65 -17.42 -11.00 -9.99
N PRO A 66 -17.76 -10.06 -9.09
CA PRO A 66 -18.62 -8.92 -9.44
C PRO A 66 -18.09 -8.04 -10.58
N GLY A 67 -16.78 -7.82 -10.61
CA GLY A 67 -16.12 -7.07 -11.66
C GLY A 67 -14.61 -7.11 -11.56
N VAL A 68 -13.94 -6.94 -12.70
CA VAL A 68 -12.48 -7.01 -12.82
C VAL A 68 -11.98 -5.89 -13.74
N ILE A 69 -10.78 -5.39 -13.44
CA ILE A 69 -10.06 -4.42 -14.27
C ILE A 69 -8.65 -4.92 -14.51
N ALA A 70 -8.07 -4.58 -15.66
CA ALA A 70 -6.69 -4.84 -15.99
C ALA A 70 -6.11 -3.68 -16.80
N ARG A 71 -4.82 -3.40 -16.61
CA ARG A 71 -4.05 -2.50 -17.46
C ARG A 71 -2.78 -3.20 -17.90
N ILE A 72 -2.51 -3.18 -19.20
CA ILE A 72 -1.28 -3.70 -19.80
C ILE A 72 -0.57 -2.53 -20.46
N GLN A 73 0.72 -2.38 -20.19
CA GLN A 73 1.57 -1.41 -20.85
C GLN A 73 2.74 -2.15 -21.49
N ASP A 74 2.86 -2.05 -22.81
CA ASP A 74 3.94 -2.64 -23.58
C ASP A 74 4.42 -1.68 -24.68
N ALA A 75 5.36 -2.13 -25.53
CA ALA A 75 5.93 -1.30 -26.60
C ALA A 75 4.89 -0.76 -27.61
N ARG A 76 3.68 -1.34 -27.66
CA ARG A 76 2.58 -0.93 -28.53
C ARG A 76 1.70 0.13 -27.87
N GLY A 77 1.78 0.30 -26.55
CA GLY A 77 1.09 1.32 -25.76
C GLY A 77 0.34 0.74 -24.54
N VAL A 78 -0.73 1.42 -24.11
CA VAL A 78 -1.49 1.10 -22.88
C VAL A 78 -2.88 0.57 -23.20
N TRP A 79 -3.14 -0.71 -22.91
CA TRP A 79 -4.45 -1.33 -23.02
C TRP A 79 -5.15 -1.40 -21.66
N ASP A 80 -6.40 -0.97 -21.61
CA ASP A 80 -7.27 -1.05 -20.43
C ASP A 80 -8.43 -2.02 -20.70
N GLY A 81 -8.49 -3.07 -19.89
CA GLY A 81 -9.55 -4.07 -19.90
C GLY A 81 -10.45 -3.96 -18.67
N ARG A 82 -11.72 -4.28 -18.85
CA ARG A 82 -12.70 -4.37 -17.75
C ARG A 82 -13.82 -5.34 -18.07
N ALA A 83 -14.40 -5.95 -17.05
CA ALA A 83 -15.63 -6.72 -17.15
C ALA A 83 -16.43 -6.59 -15.84
N GLY A 84 -17.75 -6.84 -15.91
CA GLY A 84 -18.63 -6.76 -14.75
C GLY A 84 -18.85 -5.34 -14.22
N VAL A 85 -19.20 -5.24 -12.95
CA VAL A 85 -19.70 -4.01 -12.30
C VAL A 85 -18.84 -3.57 -11.12
N GLY A 86 -18.84 -2.27 -10.84
CA GLY A 86 -18.19 -1.70 -9.65
C GLY A 86 -19.04 -1.75 -8.38
N ASP A 87 -20.31 -2.16 -8.47
CA ASP A 87 -21.23 -2.17 -7.35
C ASP A 87 -22.38 -3.15 -7.63
N LEU A 88 -22.55 -4.14 -6.76
CA LEU A 88 -23.66 -5.11 -6.81
C LEU A 88 -24.98 -4.54 -6.28
N VAL A 89 -25.00 -3.37 -5.62
CA VAL A 89 -26.20 -2.79 -4.98
C VAL A 89 -27.10 -2.08 -6.01
N ALA A 90 -27.36 -2.75 -7.13
CA ALA A 90 -28.56 -2.56 -7.92
C ALA A 90 -29.42 -3.82 -7.71
N GLU A 91 -30.36 -3.71 -6.76
CA GLU A 91 -31.37 -4.69 -6.34
C GLU A 91 -30.87 -5.86 -5.46
N ARG A 92 -31.28 -5.80 -4.18
CA ARG A 92 -31.27 -6.82 -3.12
C ARG A 92 -30.06 -7.79 -3.02
N PHE A 93 -29.45 -7.75 -1.84
CA PHE A 93 -28.48 -8.73 -1.31
C PHE A 93 -29.02 -10.19 -1.24
N ASP A 94 -30.29 -10.43 -1.57
CA ASP A 94 -30.90 -11.76 -1.69
C ASP A 94 -30.67 -12.43 -3.06
N ALA A 95 -30.10 -11.71 -4.04
CA ALA A 95 -29.95 -12.18 -5.42
C ALA A 95 -28.68 -13.01 -5.70
N LEU A 96 -27.95 -13.48 -4.69
CA LEU A 96 -26.86 -14.44 -4.93
C LEU A 96 -27.34 -15.88 -5.13
N THR A 97 -28.65 -16.14 -5.02
CA THR A 97 -29.28 -17.40 -5.42
C THR A 97 -30.06 -17.31 -6.73
N ASP A 98 -30.27 -16.11 -7.28
CA ASP A 98 -31.00 -15.93 -8.52
C ASP A 98 -30.23 -14.99 -9.44
N ASN A 99 -29.86 -15.50 -10.61
CA ASN A 99 -29.02 -14.89 -11.64
C ASN A 99 -29.71 -13.68 -12.28
N THR A 100 -30.00 -12.65 -11.49
CA THR A 100 -30.58 -11.40 -11.94
C THR A 100 -29.45 -10.50 -12.45
N SER A 101 -29.56 -10.15 -13.73
CA SER A 101 -28.56 -9.40 -14.46
C SER A 101 -28.37 -8.00 -13.88
N VAL A 102 -27.27 -7.76 -13.17
CA VAL A 102 -26.85 -6.39 -12.85
C VAL A 102 -26.46 -5.70 -14.17
N ASP A 103 -27.15 -4.61 -14.50
CA ASP A 103 -26.86 -3.82 -15.70
C ASP A 103 -25.49 -3.12 -15.57
N ALA A 104 -24.47 -3.74 -16.18
CA ALA A 104 -23.11 -3.22 -16.16
C ALA A 104 -22.94 -1.85 -16.83
N SER A 105 -23.91 -1.40 -17.64
CA SER A 105 -23.87 -0.07 -18.24
C SER A 105 -24.10 1.05 -17.23
N LYS A 106 -24.75 0.77 -16.08
CA LYS A 106 -25.09 1.78 -15.08
C LYS A 106 -23.94 2.13 -14.12
N ARG A 107 -23.01 1.19 -13.87
CA ARG A 107 -21.82 1.39 -13.03
C ARG A 107 -20.64 0.54 -13.54
N PRO A 108 -20.12 0.83 -14.74
CA PRO A 108 -19.00 0.07 -15.29
C PRO A 108 -17.75 0.31 -14.44
N ARG A 109 -16.95 -0.73 -14.27
CA ARG A 109 -15.61 -0.60 -13.69
C ARG A 109 -14.77 0.40 -14.49
N SER A 110 -13.77 1.01 -13.86
CA SER A 110 -12.82 1.92 -14.49
C SER A 110 -11.40 1.62 -14.02
N THR A 111 -10.43 1.65 -14.93
CA THR A 111 -9.00 1.49 -14.61
C THR A 111 -8.43 2.68 -13.81
N SER A 112 -9.20 3.76 -13.63
CA SER A 112 -8.88 4.86 -12.73
C SER A 112 -9.38 4.65 -11.29
N GLU A 113 -10.13 3.57 -11.03
CA GLU A 113 -10.64 3.26 -9.69
C GLU A 113 -9.50 2.89 -8.75
N LYS A 114 -9.58 3.42 -7.54
CA LYS A 114 -8.67 3.06 -6.45
C LYS A 114 -9.12 1.76 -5.82
N PHE A 115 -8.14 0.94 -5.44
CA PHE A 115 -8.37 -0.29 -4.70
C PHE A 115 -7.24 -0.52 -3.69
N ARG A 116 -7.51 -1.35 -2.69
CA ARG A 116 -6.51 -1.78 -1.71
C ARG A 116 -5.61 -2.80 -2.39
N ILE A 117 -4.31 -2.56 -2.40
CA ILE A 117 -3.36 -3.41 -3.15
C ILE A 117 -2.88 -4.61 -2.35
N ALA A 118 -3.36 -4.76 -1.11
CA ALA A 118 -3.00 -5.86 -0.20
C ALA A 118 -1.48 -6.08 -0.19
N SER A 119 -1.03 -7.34 -0.28
CA SER A 119 0.39 -7.71 -0.21
C SER A 119 1.30 -7.11 -1.29
N VAL A 120 0.78 -6.47 -2.34
CA VAL A 120 1.62 -5.65 -3.24
C VAL A 120 2.31 -4.52 -2.46
N THR A 121 1.72 -4.07 -1.34
CA THR A 121 2.33 -3.16 -0.36
C THR A 121 3.75 -3.56 0.03
N LYS A 122 4.04 -4.87 0.12
CA LYS A 122 5.36 -5.38 0.51
C LYS A 122 6.47 -4.93 -0.42
N THR A 123 6.20 -4.83 -1.73
CA THR A 123 7.21 -4.35 -2.68
C THR A 123 7.57 -2.89 -2.41
N PHE A 124 6.62 -2.07 -1.94
CA PHE A 124 6.87 -0.69 -1.53
C PHE A 124 7.65 -0.62 -0.21
N THR A 125 7.28 -1.42 0.79
CA THR A 125 8.02 -1.54 2.06
C THR A 125 9.48 -1.97 1.82
N ALA A 126 9.69 -2.98 0.96
CA ALA A 126 11.02 -3.42 0.58
C ALA A 126 11.80 -2.32 -0.13
N THR A 127 11.17 -1.59 -1.06
CA THR A 127 11.79 -0.45 -1.76
C THR A 127 12.19 0.66 -0.80
N VAL A 128 11.37 0.96 0.21
CA VAL A 128 11.72 1.92 1.27
C VAL A 128 12.98 1.47 2.01
N LEU A 129 13.06 0.22 2.47
CA LEU A 129 14.24 -0.27 3.19
C LEU A 129 15.49 -0.32 2.30
N LEU A 130 15.35 -0.74 1.03
CA LEU A 130 16.45 -0.71 0.06
C LEU A 130 16.93 0.72 -0.23
N GLY A 131 16.00 1.68 -0.33
CA GLY A 131 16.32 3.10 -0.45
C GLY A 131 17.07 3.63 0.77
N LEU A 132 16.66 3.24 1.98
CA LEU A 132 17.36 3.59 3.22
C LEU A 132 18.75 2.94 3.31
N GLU A 133 18.93 1.72 2.81
CA GLU A 133 20.25 1.09 2.69
C GLU A 133 21.15 1.86 1.71
N ALA A 134 20.60 2.26 0.56
CA ALA A 134 21.32 3.09 -0.41
C ALA A 134 21.70 4.47 0.16
N GLU A 135 20.88 5.04 1.06
CA GLU A 135 21.20 6.25 1.83
C GLU A 135 22.23 6.01 2.96
N GLY A 136 22.68 4.76 3.17
CA GLY A 136 23.61 4.39 4.25
C GLY A 136 22.99 4.45 5.65
N ARG A 137 21.65 4.48 5.75
CA ARG A 137 20.92 4.63 7.02
C ARG A 137 20.66 3.32 7.73
N ILE A 138 20.57 2.23 6.98
CA ILE A 138 20.43 0.87 7.48
C ILE A 138 21.36 -0.07 6.70
N SER A 139 21.59 -1.28 7.21
CA SER A 139 22.11 -2.41 6.43
C SER A 139 21.05 -3.51 6.36
N LEU A 140 20.91 -4.17 5.21
CA LEU A 140 20.06 -5.36 5.12
C LEU A 140 20.52 -6.50 6.04
N ASP A 141 21.79 -6.49 6.46
CA ASP A 141 22.36 -7.48 7.36
C ASP A 141 22.29 -7.05 8.84
N ASP A 142 21.71 -5.88 9.14
CA ASP A 142 21.36 -5.51 10.50
C ASP A 142 20.33 -6.48 11.08
N SER A 143 20.52 -6.83 12.36
CA SER A 143 19.54 -7.61 13.09
C SER A 143 18.31 -6.79 13.45
N VAL A 144 17.17 -7.45 13.62
CA VAL A 144 15.96 -6.83 14.15
C VAL A 144 16.21 -6.29 15.54
N GLU A 145 16.99 -6.99 16.38
CA GLU A 145 17.31 -6.54 17.74
C GLU A 145 18.07 -5.19 17.75
N ARG A 146 18.89 -4.91 16.74
CA ARG A 146 19.58 -3.61 16.62
C ARG A 146 18.59 -2.46 16.46
N TRP A 147 17.55 -2.66 15.65
CA TRP A 147 16.59 -1.61 15.30
C TRP A 147 15.41 -1.54 16.28
N LEU A 148 14.95 -2.69 16.75
CA LEU A 148 13.75 -2.88 17.56
C LEU A 148 14.09 -3.70 18.82
N PRO A 149 14.95 -3.18 19.71
CA PRO A 149 15.41 -3.94 20.88
C PRO A 149 14.25 -4.38 21.77
N GLY A 150 14.19 -5.66 22.10
CA GLY A 150 13.15 -6.25 22.94
C GLY A 150 11.78 -6.44 22.30
N VAL A 151 11.58 -6.03 21.03
CA VAL A 151 10.29 -6.22 20.32
C VAL A 151 10.09 -7.69 19.96
N VAL A 152 11.08 -8.32 19.30
CA VAL A 152 11.02 -9.75 18.95
C VAL A 152 11.50 -10.59 20.14
N ARG A 153 10.53 -11.03 20.93
CA ARG A 153 10.69 -11.78 22.18
C ARG A 153 9.92 -13.10 22.14
N GLY A 154 10.09 -13.93 23.17
CA GLY A 154 9.36 -15.19 23.31
C GLY A 154 10.22 -16.44 23.14
N LYS A 155 9.66 -17.58 23.54
CA LYS A 155 10.40 -18.85 23.62
C LYS A 155 10.81 -19.32 22.22
N GLY A 156 12.11 -19.46 22.01
CA GLY A 156 12.68 -19.99 20.77
C GLY A 156 13.05 -18.93 19.73
N TYR A 157 12.66 -17.67 19.90
CA TYR A 157 13.12 -16.59 19.03
C TYR A 157 14.57 -16.18 19.32
N ARG A 158 15.31 -15.88 18.24
CA ARG A 158 16.71 -15.42 18.27
C ARG A 158 16.80 -14.12 17.47
N PRO A 159 16.34 -12.97 18.00
CA PRO A 159 16.21 -11.73 17.23
C PRO A 159 17.55 -11.20 16.68
N GLY A 160 18.67 -11.51 17.34
CA GLY A 160 20.02 -11.23 16.83
C GLY A 160 20.37 -11.96 15.52
N ASN A 161 19.70 -13.08 15.22
CA ASN A 161 19.87 -13.83 13.98
C ASN A 161 18.84 -13.44 12.91
N ILE A 162 17.81 -12.67 13.24
CA ILE A 162 16.80 -12.25 12.26
C ILE A 162 17.28 -10.93 11.68
N THR A 163 17.70 -10.93 10.42
CA THR A 163 18.15 -9.70 9.75
C THR A 163 17.04 -9.04 8.96
N VAL A 164 17.21 -7.76 8.61
CA VAL A 164 16.30 -7.05 7.70
C VAL A 164 16.10 -7.83 6.40
N ARG A 165 17.18 -8.38 5.81
CA ARG A 165 17.15 -9.24 4.62
C ARG A 165 16.24 -10.45 4.80
N ARG A 166 16.28 -11.09 5.98
CA ARG A 166 15.47 -12.27 6.32
C ARG A 166 14.00 -11.93 6.51
N LEU A 167 13.68 -10.72 6.97
CA LEU A 167 12.30 -10.23 6.96
C LEU A 167 11.80 -10.10 5.51
N LEU A 168 12.53 -9.36 4.67
CA LEU A 168 12.09 -9.02 3.31
C LEU A 168 11.93 -10.24 2.40
N ASN A 169 12.71 -11.31 2.62
CA ASN A 169 12.66 -12.52 1.81
C ASN A 169 11.89 -13.69 2.47
N HIS A 170 11.21 -13.46 3.60
CA HIS A 170 10.43 -14.47 4.32
C HIS A 170 11.23 -15.70 4.81
N THR A 171 12.45 -15.47 5.31
CA THR A 171 13.31 -16.54 5.87
C THR A 171 13.70 -16.29 7.33
N SER A 172 12.92 -15.45 8.03
CA SER A 172 13.05 -15.19 9.47
C SER A 172 12.52 -16.33 10.35
N GLY A 173 11.63 -17.17 9.83
CA GLY A 173 10.90 -18.17 10.62
C GLY A 173 9.87 -17.59 11.58
N ILE A 174 9.58 -16.30 11.53
CA ILE A 174 8.57 -15.66 12.39
C ILE A 174 7.18 -16.12 11.99
N PHE A 175 6.40 -16.58 12.98
CA PHE A 175 5.01 -16.99 12.78
C PHE A 175 4.18 -15.85 12.16
N ASP A 176 3.25 -16.18 11.28
CA ASP A 176 2.35 -15.20 10.68
C ASP A 176 1.14 -14.97 11.60
N TYR A 177 0.95 -13.75 12.10
CA TYR A 177 -0.21 -13.42 12.94
C TYR A 177 -1.55 -13.73 12.26
N ASN A 178 -1.62 -13.71 10.91
CA ASN A 178 -2.84 -14.09 10.17
C ASN A 178 -3.19 -15.58 10.29
N MET A 179 -2.23 -16.41 10.73
CA MET A 179 -2.44 -17.84 11.00
C MET A 179 -2.86 -18.12 12.45
N ASP A 180 -2.89 -17.11 13.32
CA ASP A 180 -3.48 -17.25 14.64
C ASP A 180 -5.00 -17.44 14.54
N LYS A 181 -5.51 -18.48 15.19
CA LYS A 181 -6.93 -18.84 15.11
C LYS A 181 -7.83 -17.78 15.75
N GLY A 182 -7.39 -17.19 16.87
CA GLY A 182 -8.16 -16.16 17.57
C GLY A 182 -8.28 -14.91 16.71
N PHE A 183 -7.15 -14.45 16.17
CA PHE A 183 -7.10 -13.31 15.26
C PHE A 183 -7.93 -13.54 14.00
N ARG A 184 -7.76 -14.67 13.32
CA ARG A 184 -8.51 -15.00 12.09
C ARG A 184 -10.03 -15.05 12.33
N THR A 185 -10.47 -15.47 13.51
CA THR A 185 -11.90 -15.49 13.88
C THR A 185 -12.51 -14.09 13.90
N LEU A 186 -11.75 -13.06 14.31
CA LEU A 186 -12.23 -11.67 14.31
C LEU A 186 -12.57 -11.14 12.91
N TYR A 187 -11.98 -11.74 11.87
CA TYR A 187 -12.10 -11.30 10.48
C TYR A 187 -12.85 -12.30 9.59
N ALA A 188 -13.62 -13.21 10.20
CA ALA A 188 -14.47 -14.16 9.52
C ALA A 188 -15.94 -13.95 9.89
N GLY A 189 -16.85 -14.30 8.97
CA GLY A 189 -18.29 -14.29 9.23
C GLY A 189 -18.82 -12.97 9.81
N ASP A 190 -19.70 -13.09 10.80
CA ASP A 190 -20.35 -11.95 11.46
C ASP A 190 -19.43 -11.25 12.50
N GLU A 191 -18.30 -11.87 12.85
CA GLU A 191 -17.27 -11.19 13.66
C GLU A 191 -16.60 -10.07 12.86
N PHE A 192 -16.42 -10.24 11.55
CA PHE A 192 -15.84 -9.20 10.71
C PHE A 192 -16.62 -7.89 10.82
N ASP A 193 -17.94 -7.90 10.75
CA ASP A 193 -18.72 -6.64 10.81
C ASP A 193 -18.57 -5.93 12.16
N ARG A 194 -18.35 -6.69 13.25
CA ARG A 194 -18.07 -6.15 14.59
C ARG A 194 -16.64 -5.62 14.72
N ASN A 195 -15.68 -6.23 14.03
CA ASN A 195 -14.25 -5.96 14.20
C ASN A 195 -13.60 -5.20 13.03
N ARG A 196 -14.31 -4.94 11.93
CA ARG A 196 -13.77 -4.31 10.71
C ARG A 196 -13.22 -2.90 10.95
N HIS A 197 -13.59 -2.25 12.05
CA HIS A 197 -13.06 -0.92 12.42
C HIS A 197 -12.06 -0.97 13.59
N THR A 198 -11.74 -2.15 14.09
CA THR A 198 -10.72 -2.34 15.13
C THR A 198 -9.37 -1.83 14.63
N ARG A 199 -8.70 -1.04 15.49
CA ARG A 199 -7.37 -0.52 15.23
C ARG A 199 -6.36 -1.42 15.90
N TRP A 200 -5.26 -1.68 15.20
CA TRP A 200 -4.14 -2.47 15.67
C TRP A 200 -2.89 -1.63 15.57
N SER A 201 -2.13 -1.57 16.66
CA SER A 201 -0.74 -1.14 16.60
C SER A 201 0.12 -2.22 15.93
N PRO A 202 1.23 -1.85 15.27
CA PRO A 202 2.20 -2.83 14.78
C PRO A 202 2.67 -3.80 15.87
N GLU A 203 2.87 -3.31 17.09
CA GLU A 203 3.28 -4.10 18.25
C GLU A 203 2.25 -5.17 18.64
N GLU A 204 0.95 -4.86 18.62
CA GLU A 204 -0.10 -5.85 18.92
C GLU A 204 -0.13 -6.98 17.88
N LEU A 205 0.04 -6.66 16.59
CA LEU A 205 0.12 -7.67 15.54
C LEU A 205 1.36 -8.57 15.70
N VAL A 206 2.50 -7.97 16.06
CA VAL A 206 3.72 -8.71 16.37
C VAL A 206 3.52 -9.58 17.61
N ASP A 207 2.90 -9.08 18.67
CA ASP A 207 2.66 -9.83 19.90
C ASP A 207 1.77 -11.06 19.68
N ILE A 208 0.77 -10.98 18.80
CA ILE A 208 -0.03 -12.14 18.38
C ILE A 208 0.87 -13.22 17.77
N ALA A 209 1.77 -12.84 16.85
CA ALA A 209 2.69 -13.79 16.24
C ALA A 209 3.68 -14.39 17.25
N LEU A 210 4.19 -13.59 18.17
CA LEU A 210 5.19 -14.01 19.16
C LEU A 210 4.63 -14.86 20.29
N ALA A 211 3.31 -14.99 20.40
CA ALA A 211 2.64 -15.99 21.24
C ALA A 211 2.87 -17.43 20.73
N HIS A 212 3.30 -17.59 19.47
CA HIS A 212 3.63 -18.86 18.85
C HIS A 212 5.15 -19.03 18.70
N PRO A 213 5.68 -20.27 18.79
CA PRO A 213 7.09 -20.52 18.51
C PRO A 213 7.43 -20.18 17.05
N PRO A 214 8.70 -19.88 16.72
CA PRO A 214 9.10 -19.71 15.34
C PRO A 214 8.88 -21.00 14.54
N ASN A 215 8.44 -20.86 13.29
CA ASN A 215 8.20 -21.99 12.37
C ASN A 215 9.49 -22.72 12.02
N PHE A 216 10.62 -22.01 12.01
CA PHE A 216 11.97 -22.55 11.90
C PHE A 216 13.00 -21.54 12.40
N GLN A 217 14.24 -21.97 12.58
CA GLN A 217 15.32 -21.07 13.00
C GLN A 217 16.00 -20.42 11.78
N PRO A 218 16.28 -19.10 11.80
CA PRO A 218 16.93 -18.38 10.71
C PRO A 218 18.26 -18.98 10.23
N GLU A 219 19.10 -19.46 11.15
CA GLU A 219 20.40 -20.08 10.88
C GLU A 219 20.32 -21.35 10.03
N GLN A 220 19.14 -21.94 9.88
CA GLN A 220 19.00 -23.15 9.11
C GLN A 220 19.13 -22.92 7.59
N GLY A 221 19.05 -21.66 7.13
CA GLY A 221 19.37 -21.22 5.76
C GLY A 221 18.14 -20.86 4.92
N SER A 222 18.37 -20.21 3.76
CA SER A 222 17.34 -19.57 2.93
C SER A 222 17.39 -20.07 1.47
N ARG A 223 17.33 -21.39 1.27
CA ARG A 223 17.22 -21.95 -0.10
C ARG A 223 15.76 -22.10 -0.47
N PRO A 224 15.27 -21.43 -1.54
CA PRO A 224 13.92 -21.62 -2.05
C PRO A 224 13.61 -23.11 -2.28
N GLY A 225 12.41 -23.55 -1.90
CA GLY A 225 11.92 -24.91 -2.21
C GLY A 225 12.40 -26.03 -1.28
N ARG A 226 13.08 -25.74 -0.16
CA ARG A 226 13.32 -26.74 0.89
C ARG A 226 12.29 -26.60 2.02
N PRO A 227 11.65 -27.70 2.46
CA PRO A 227 10.81 -27.69 3.65
C PRO A 227 11.57 -27.15 4.87
N GLY A 228 10.95 -26.24 5.63
CA GLY A 228 11.48 -25.71 6.89
C GLY A 228 12.57 -24.63 6.77
N ARG A 229 12.56 -23.80 5.73
CA ARG A 229 13.57 -22.74 5.46
C ARG A 229 13.01 -21.41 4.91
N TRP A 230 11.77 -21.42 4.45
CA TRP A 230 11.04 -20.26 3.95
C TRP A 230 9.59 -20.44 4.36
N ASP A 231 8.98 -19.38 4.87
CA ASP A 231 7.55 -19.37 5.17
C ASP A 231 7.03 -17.94 5.11
N TYR A 232 5.96 -17.74 4.35
CA TYR A 232 5.37 -16.43 4.20
C TYR A 232 4.84 -15.97 5.55
N SER A 233 5.08 -14.71 5.87
CA SER A 233 4.68 -14.13 7.14
C SER A 233 4.50 -12.64 6.99
N ASP A 234 3.27 -12.17 7.18
CA ASP A 234 2.97 -10.74 7.20
C ASP A 234 3.68 -10.04 8.36
N THR A 235 3.89 -10.73 9.49
CA THR A 235 4.67 -10.23 10.64
C THR A 235 6.06 -9.73 10.24
N ASN A 236 6.70 -10.36 9.23
CA ASN A 236 7.98 -9.88 8.72
C ASN A 236 7.90 -8.45 8.18
N TYR A 237 6.83 -8.14 7.47
CA TYR A 237 6.62 -6.85 6.86
C TYR A 237 6.06 -5.82 7.83
N ILE A 238 5.38 -6.24 8.90
CA ILE A 238 5.07 -5.38 10.05
C ILE A 238 6.38 -4.88 10.67
N LEU A 239 7.29 -5.78 11.02
CA LEU A 239 8.61 -5.44 11.57
C LEU A 239 9.44 -4.58 10.60
N ALA A 240 9.39 -4.87 9.30
CA ALA A 240 10.07 -4.07 8.28
C ALA A 240 9.56 -2.61 8.26
N GLY A 241 8.25 -2.40 8.42
CA GLY A 241 7.67 -1.06 8.55
C GLY A 241 8.12 -0.34 9.81
N MET A 242 8.12 -1.03 10.95
CA MET A 242 8.61 -0.49 12.22
C MET A 242 10.10 -0.09 12.15
N ILE A 243 10.93 -0.88 11.44
CA ILE A 243 12.34 -0.54 11.18
C ILE A 243 12.43 0.72 10.29
N ALA A 244 11.60 0.84 9.26
CA ALA A 244 11.57 2.03 8.42
C ALA A 244 11.20 3.29 9.24
N GLU A 245 10.22 3.18 10.15
CA GLU A 245 9.85 4.28 11.05
C GLU A 245 11.00 4.65 11.99
N LYS A 246 11.64 3.65 12.60
CA LYS A 246 12.79 3.87 13.48
C LYS A 246 13.97 4.52 12.75
N ALA A 247 14.29 4.04 11.56
CA ALA A 247 15.40 4.54 10.76
C ALA A 247 15.13 5.95 10.23
N THR A 248 13.87 6.28 9.91
CA THR A 248 13.47 7.59 9.37
C THR A 248 13.19 8.65 10.43
N GLY A 249 12.75 8.24 11.63
CA GLY A 249 12.21 9.12 12.66
C GLY A 249 10.80 9.65 12.34
N GLY A 250 10.14 9.12 11.31
CA GLY A 250 8.80 9.50 10.87
C GLY A 250 7.90 8.28 10.71
N THR A 251 6.67 8.50 10.23
CA THR A 251 5.71 7.40 10.01
C THR A 251 6.03 6.61 8.74
N TYR A 252 5.55 5.37 8.67
CA TYR A 252 5.67 4.53 7.47
C TYR A 252 5.09 5.24 6.23
N ALA A 253 3.96 5.94 6.40
CA ALA A 253 3.36 6.76 5.36
C ALA A 253 4.32 7.85 4.84
N GLN A 254 5.02 8.54 5.73
CA GLN A 254 6.01 9.56 5.35
C GLN A 254 7.21 8.95 4.63
N ALA A 255 7.67 7.77 5.05
CA ALA A 255 8.77 7.07 4.40
C ALA A 255 8.43 6.66 2.96
N VAL A 256 7.26 6.04 2.76
CA VAL A 256 6.76 5.65 1.42
C VAL A 256 6.52 6.89 0.53
N GLU A 257 5.93 7.94 1.10
CA GLU A 257 5.69 9.19 0.38
C GLU A 257 6.99 9.81 -0.14
N ARG A 258 8.01 9.89 0.73
CA ARG A 258 9.31 10.50 0.43
C ARG A 258 10.12 9.68 -0.58
N LEU A 259 10.19 8.37 -0.37
CA LEU A 259 11.11 7.50 -1.12
C LEU A 259 10.49 6.91 -2.38
N VAL A 260 9.16 6.85 -2.49
CA VAL A 260 8.49 6.15 -3.60
C VAL A 260 7.43 7.01 -4.28
N ILE A 261 6.38 7.44 -3.57
CA ILE A 261 5.20 8.07 -4.20
C ILE A 261 5.56 9.41 -4.86
N ARG A 262 6.25 10.32 -4.16
CA ARG A 262 6.61 11.64 -4.72
C ARG A 262 7.61 11.55 -5.86
N PRO A 263 8.75 10.83 -5.73
CA PRO A 263 9.72 10.73 -6.82
C PRO A 263 9.14 10.16 -8.12
N LEU A 264 8.21 9.21 -8.02
CA LEU A 264 7.56 8.58 -9.17
C LEU A 264 6.26 9.28 -9.61
N GLY A 265 5.78 10.27 -8.86
CA GLY A 265 4.55 11.01 -9.19
C GLY A 265 3.27 10.17 -9.14
N LEU A 266 3.17 9.19 -8.23
CA LEU A 266 2.09 8.20 -8.14
C LEU A 266 0.81 8.78 -7.50
N ARG A 267 0.07 9.62 -8.24
CA ARG A 267 -1.03 10.44 -7.69
C ARG A 267 -2.28 9.67 -7.24
N GLY A 268 -2.50 8.45 -7.73
CA GLY A 268 -3.60 7.60 -7.27
C GLY A 268 -3.23 6.67 -6.12
N MET A 269 -1.98 6.73 -5.64
CA MET A 269 -1.47 5.91 -4.56
C MET A 269 -1.47 6.64 -3.22
N SER A 270 -1.77 5.92 -2.14
CA SER A 270 -1.66 6.45 -0.78
C SER A 270 -1.43 5.36 0.27
N VAL A 271 -0.85 5.77 1.39
CA VAL A 271 -0.88 5.02 2.65
C VAL A 271 -2.01 5.63 3.49
N PRO A 272 -3.12 4.91 3.73
CA PRO A 272 -4.30 5.47 4.40
C PRO A 272 -4.12 5.69 5.91
N ASP A 273 -3.01 5.21 6.47
CA ASP A 273 -2.70 5.22 7.90
C ASP A 273 -3.84 4.58 8.71
N THR A 274 -4.68 5.38 9.35
CA THR A 274 -5.78 4.94 10.20
C THR A 274 -7.15 5.06 9.53
N SER A 275 -7.26 5.61 8.31
CA SER A 275 -8.56 5.79 7.65
C SER A 275 -9.12 4.46 7.12
N PRO A 276 -10.33 4.03 7.54
CA PRO A 276 -10.97 2.85 6.96
C PRO A 276 -11.56 3.11 5.57
N ARG A 277 -11.66 4.38 5.14
CA ARG A 277 -12.28 4.75 3.86
C ARG A 277 -11.37 4.54 2.67
N LEU A 278 -11.96 4.20 1.54
CA LEU A 278 -11.29 4.14 0.24
C LEU A 278 -11.52 5.49 -0.50
N PRO A 279 -10.48 6.18 -1.01
CA PRO A 279 -10.67 7.44 -1.72
C PRO A 279 -11.34 7.25 -3.09
N ALA A 280 -12.18 8.20 -3.49
CA ALA A 280 -12.84 8.17 -4.80
C ALA A 280 -11.86 8.44 -5.97
N PRO A 281 -12.22 8.02 -7.20
CA PRO A 281 -13.27 7.03 -7.50
C PRO A 281 -12.81 5.63 -7.07
N HIS A 282 -13.73 4.79 -6.60
CA HIS A 282 -13.49 3.39 -6.31
C HIS A 282 -14.78 2.59 -6.51
N ALA A 283 -14.64 1.28 -6.74
CA ALA A 283 -15.76 0.34 -6.64
C ALA A 283 -15.97 -0.08 -5.20
N ARG A 284 -17.07 -0.80 -4.95
CA ARG A 284 -17.20 -1.62 -3.76
C ARG A 284 -16.34 -2.87 -3.88
N HIS A 285 -15.81 -3.33 -2.76
CA HIS A 285 -15.06 -4.58 -2.68
C HIS A 285 -15.87 -5.62 -1.93
N TYR A 286 -15.76 -6.87 -2.38
CA TYR A 286 -16.53 -7.98 -1.85
C TYR A 286 -15.63 -9.14 -1.47
N SER A 287 -15.99 -9.87 -0.41
CA SER A 287 -15.28 -11.07 0.03
C SER A 287 -16.25 -12.03 0.70
N THR A 288 -15.96 -13.34 0.61
CA THR A 288 -16.62 -14.38 1.43
C THR A 288 -15.95 -14.54 2.79
N LEU A 289 -14.92 -13.74 3.12
CA LEU A 289 -14.21 -13.76 4.40
C LEU A 289 -13.73 -15.16 4.81
N PHE A 290 -13.15 -15.88 3.85
CA PHE A 290 -12.64 -17.25 4.02
C PHE A 290 -13.72 -18.30 4.30
N GLU A 291 -14.99 -18.00 4.06
CA GLU A 291 -16.04 -18.99 3.95
C GLU A 291 -16.00 -19.61 2.54
N ASP A 292 -16.04 -20.94 2.49
CA ASP A 292 -16.07 -21.73 1.25
C ASP A 292 -17.45 -22.39 1.08
N GLY A 293 -17.78 -22.72 -0.18
CA GLY A 293 -19.00 -23.45 -0.52
C GLY A 293 -20.16 -22.56 -0.94
N PRO A 294 -21.27 -23.16 -1.38
CA PRO A 294 -22.41 -22.45 -1.98
C PRO A 294 -23.13 -21.51 -1.01
N GLU A 295 -23.00 -21.75 0.30
CA GLU A 295 -23.63 -20.94 1.36
C GLU A 295 -22.74 -19.78 1.83
N ALA A 296 -21.53 -19.63 1.27
CA ALA A 296 -20.60 -18.58 1.67
C ALA A 296 -21.18 -17.20 1.40
N LYS A 297 -21.31 -16.39 2.45
CA LYS A 297 -21.97 -15.08 2.33
C LYS A 297 -20.99 -14.05 1.81
N VAL A 298 -21.27 -13.53 0.61
CA VAL A 298 -20.55 -12.38 0.05
C VAL A 298 -20.85 -11.14 0.89
N ARG A 299 -19.83 -10.47 1.40
CA ARG A 299 -19.95 -9.26 2.24
C ARG A 299 -19.24 -8.07 1.58
N ASP A 300 -19.79 -6.87 1.78
CA ASP A 300 -19.14 -5.62 1.40
C ASP A 300 -17.99 -5.32 2.36
N VAL A 301 -16.77 -5.42 1.86
CA VAL A 301 -15.50 -5.19 2.57
C VAL A 301 -14.78 -3.94 2.06
N THR A 302 -15.51 -2.98 1.47
CA THR A 302 -14.93 -1.73 0.95
C THR A 302 -14.21 -0.96 2.05
N GLU A 303 -14.88 -0.80 3.19
CA GLU A 303 -14.37 -0.07 4.35
C GLU A 303 -13.96 -1.01 5.49
N PHE A 304 -12.68 -1.07 5.81
CA PHE A 304 -12.19 -1.69 7.02
C PHE A 304 -10.87 -1.02 7.42
N SER A 305 -10.51 -1.14 8.70
CA SER A 305 -9.32 -0.56 9.26
C SER A 305 -8.09 -1.16 8.57
N PRO A 306 -7.29 -0.36 7.87
CA PRO A 306 -6.12 -0.85 7.14
C PRO A 306 -4.96 -1.20 8.10
N THR A 307 -5.06 -0.79 9.37
CA THR A 307 -4.07 -1.08 10.40
C THR A 307 -3.93 -2.58 10.66
N VAL A 308 -4.96 -3.39 10.32
CA VAL A 308 -4.92 -4.86 10.39
C VAL A 308 -3.78 -5.47 9.56
N ALA A 309 -3.25 -4.73 8.58
CA ALA A 309 -2.15 -5.15 7.73
C ALA A 309 -0.94 -4.21 7.78
N PHE A 310 -1.10 -2.95 8.19
CA PHE A 310 -0.02 -1.95 8.28
C PHE A 310 0.91 -2.01 7.04
N SER A 311 2.23 -1.95 7.18
CA SER A 311 3.23 -2.05 6.11
C SER A 311 3.29 -3.41 5.40
N ALA A 312 2.50 -4.41 5.81
CA ALA A 312 2.35 -5.65 5.07
C ALA A 312 1.25 -5.56 3.98
N GLY A 313 0.26 -4.66 4.11
CA GLY A 313 -0.88 -4.69 3.19
C GLY A 313 -1.79 -3.47 3.08
N GLN A 314 -1.47 -2.35 3.75
CA GLN A 314 -2.42 -1.25 3.89
C GLN A 314 -2.60 -0.34 2.66
N MET A 315 -1.72 -0.40 1.68
CA MET A 315 -1.68 0.63 0.63
C MET A 315 -2.88 0.58 -0.31
N ILE A 316 -3.20 1.74 -0.85
CA ILE A 316 -4.24 1.95 -1.86
C ILE A 316 -3.57 2.47 -3.12
N SER A 317 -4.04 2.03 -4.29
CA SER A 317 -3.50 2.48 -5.56
C SER A 317 -4.50 2.34 -6.70
N THR A 318 -4.05 2.68 -7.91
CA THR A 318 -4.70 2.39 -9.19
C THR A 318 -3.86 1.38 -9.97
N VAL A 319 -4.44 0.71 -10.98
CA VAL A 319 -3.68 -0.20 -11.84
C VAL A 319 -2.58 0.55 -12.61
N GLY A 320 -2.81 1.83 -12.92
CA GLY A 320 -1.82 2.69 -13.55
C GLY A 320 -0.60 2.96 -12.68
N ASP A 321 -0.80 3.37 -11.42
CA ASP A 321 0.32 3.67 -10.53
C ASP A 321 1.10 2.42 -10.13
N VAL A 322 0.43 1.26 -9.99
CA VAL A 322 1.13 -0.02 -9.77
C VAL A 322 2.01 -0.36 -10.98
N ASN A 323 1.51 -0.20 -12.21
CA ASN A 323 2.34 -0.41 -13.41
C ASN A 323 3.53 0.53 -13.47
N THR A 324 3.32 1.84 -13.21
CA THR A 324 4.42 2.84 -13.18
C THR A 324 5.49 2.48 -12.15
N PHE A 325 5.11 1.91 -11.00
CA PHE A 325 6.08 1.48 -10.00
C PHE A 325 6.88 0.24 -10.42
N LEU A 326 6.29 -0.66 -11.23
CA LEU A 326 6.93 -1.91 -11.66
C LEU A 326 7.74 -1.79 -12.96
N SER A 327 7.61 -0.68 -13.69
CA SER A 327 8.31 -0.41 -14.96
C SER A 327 9.67 0.25 -14.76
#